data_AF-A0A8H7WM01-F1
#
_entry.id   AF-A0A8H7WM01-F1
#
_cell.length_a   1.000
_cell.length_b   1.000
_cell.length_c   1.000
_cell.angle_alpha   90.00
_cell.angle_beta   90.00
_cell.angle_gamma   90.00
#
_symmetry.space_group_name_H-M   'P 1'
#
loop_
_entity.id
_entity.type
_entity.pdbx_description
1 polymer ?
#
loop_
_entity_poly.entity_id
_entity_poly.type
_entity_poly.pdbx_seq_one_letter_code
_entity_poly.pdbx_strand_id
1 'polypeptide(L)'
;LLGSYDLRTVEELKERKPRPEDQCQPIEHLASYDGSSCPHCTYYTRHLPRIKEHVASHKVKDAEQKNGSLWSECRLQTYFTAGGRIDYFVVRDSNKREGFLASGNDAALLTQPEKELFEKLEQDYKDVKCNLEEQAMVVQDIGDSRSERVPWLHDLTHFPSHMITLKDEEIWSSYRLPPKKELDAGSENAKDPNLVRILVAAEAVLRDAYRLCSDTSPDRKMTQQRANILNEFYAGASGKADGFRYYKNASTLVTYFTTMKQLLVYYYRVVHCEGGHFTRAKPDQVLPGDVIQPTAQQIQAMDEIMKALALEDEEEAELAVKHAIRRLYLALICHTVGSVPFKSPVLSFCAMLSRKVRGKGRGLWEEPGNFNSHLSALTWTAQLVLFDYACFQEQDDEDQIPVFLAKICKKFFQQLAETPFGHILQWRLYLFKVGKAAIAKHQARWSLDGQTVEYRGVELRMSQISDLVASEYQRAHALLYDELLFQAKDLTPMES
;
A
#
# COMPACT_ATOMS: atom_id res chain seq x y z
N LEU A 1 -6.20 -22.15 30.67
CA LEU A 1 -5.03 -22.74 31.37
C LEU A 1 -4.02 -21.68 31.83
N LEU A 2 -3.77 -20.60 31.09
CA LEU A 2 -2.94 -19.47 31.57
C LEU A 2 -3.50 -18.75 32.82
N GLY A 3 -4.82 -18.78 33.04
CA GLY A 3 -5.43 -18.22 34.26
C GLY A 3 -5.22 -19.01 35.55
N SER A 4 -4.41 -20.08 35.53
CA SER A 4 -4.05 -20.88 36.72
C SER A 4 -2.60 -20.68 37.18
N TYR A 5 -1.80 -19.94 36.40
CA TYR A 5 -0.44 -19.56 36.77
C TYR A 5 -0.43 -18.07 37.10
N ASP A 6 -0.21 -17.75 38.38
CA ASP A 6 0.06 -16.38 38.81
C ASP A 6 1.46 -16.00 38.32
N LEU A 7 1.52 -15.30 37.19
CA LEU A 7 2.76 -14.73 36.68
C LEU A 7 3.18 -13.58 37.60
N ARG A 8 4.39 -13.68 38.14
CA ARG A 8 4.93 -12.64 39.02
C ARG A 8 5.09 -11.32 38.27
N THR A 9 4.79 -10.22 38.95
CA THR A 9 5.00 -8.87 38.43
C THR A 9 6.50 -8.55 38.31
N VAL A 10 6.84 -7.50 37.56
CA VAL A 10 8.24 -7.05 37.41
C VAL A 10 8.84 -6.66 38.77
N GLU A 11 8.01 -6.07 39.62
CA GLU A 11 8.33 -5.67 40.98
C GLU A 11 8.60 -6.90 41.86
N GLU A 12 7.76 -7.93 41.79
CA GLU A 12 7.95 -9.18 42.53
C GLU A 12 9.20 -9.95 42.09
N LEU A 13 9.56 -9.88 40.80
CA LEU A 13 10.80 -10.46 40.29
C LEU A 13 12.05 -9.70 40.76
N LYS A 14 11.96 -8.37 40.93
CA LYS A 14 13.04 -7.55 41.49
C LYS A 14 13.21 -7.75 42.99
N GLU A 15 12.11 -7.91 43.73
CA GLU A 15 12.16 -8.19 45.17
C GLU A 15 12.72 -9.58 45.49
N ARG A 16 12.44 -10.56 44.62
CA ARG A 16 12.97 -11.93 44.73
C ARG A 16 14.21 -12.16 43.87
N LYS A 17 15.00 -11.11 43.65
CA LYS A 17 16.23 -11.18 42.89
C LYS A 17 17.21 -12.19 43.53
N PRO A 18 17.78 -13.11 42.74
CA PRO A 18 18.80 -14.03 43.23
C PRO A 18 20.01 -13.30 43.80
N ARG A 19 20.40 -13.68 45.01
CA ARG A 19 21.59 -13.16 45.71
C ARG A 19 22.82 -13.99 45.36
N PRO A 20 24.04 -13.45 45.51
CA PRO A 20 25.26 -14.21 45.27
C PRO A 20 25.36 -15.46 46.16
N GLU A 21 24.79 -15.40 47.36
CA GLU A 21 24.71 -16.52 48.31
C GLU A 21 23.86 -17.69 47.79
N ASP A 22 22.90 -17.42 46.89
CA ASP A 22 21.96 -18.43 46.36
C ASP A 22 22.62 -19.34 45.31
N GLN A 23 23.84 -19.01 44.85
CA GLN A 23 24.67 -19.81 43.95
C GLN A 23 23.91 -20.39 42.74
N CYS A 24 23.07 -19.55 42.12
CA CYS A 24 22.16 -19.95 41.04
C CYS A 24 22.90 -20.55 39.83
N GLN A 25 22.34 -21.63 39.29
CA GLN A 25 22.78 -22.19 38.01
C GLN A 25 22.37 -21.26 36.86
N PRO A 26 23.16 -21.17 35.77
CA PRO A 26 22.73 -20.46 34.57
C PRO A 26 21.42 -21.04 34.05
N ILE A 27 20.43 -20.17 33.84
CA ILE A 27 19.14 -20.57 33.27
C ILE A 27 19.35 -20.84 31.77
N GLU A 28 18.91 -22.00 31.32
CA GLU A 28 19.01 -22.43 29.92
C GLU A 28 18.28 -21.44 29.00
N HIS A 29 18.87 -21.14 27.84
CA HIS A 29 18.38 -20.18 26.83
C HIS A 29 18.42 -18.68 27.19
N LEU A 30 18.77 -18.30 28.42
CA LEU A 30 19.06 -16.91 28.78
C LEU A 30 20.52 -16.55 28.44
N ALA A 31 20.72 -15.38 27.87
CA ALA A 31 22.05 -14.90 27.50
C ALA A 31 22.90 -14.63 28.76
N SER A 32 24.09 -15.24 28.80
CA SER A 32 25.07 -15.06 29.87
C SER A 32 26.13 -14.04 29.48
N TYR A 33 26.54 -13.24 30.44
CA TYR A 33 27.48 -12.14 30.23
C TYR A 33 28.58 -12.14 31.27
N ASP A 34 29.78 -11.73 30.88
CA ASP A 34 30.83 -11.41 31.84
C ASP A 34 30.55 -10.04 32.47
N GLY A 35 30.73 -9.93 33.78
CA GLY A 35 30.50 -8.70 34.51
C GLY A 35 31.20 -8.65 35.86
N SER A 36 30.88 -7.61 36.62
CA SER A 36 31.52 -7.30 37.89
C SER A 36 30.45 -7.08 38.97
N SER A 37 30.75 -7.57 40.16
CA SER A 37 29.90 -7.48 41.35
C SER A 37 30.54 -6.59 42.41
N CYS A 38 29.71 -5.80 43.09
CA CYS A 38 30.14 -5.00 44.22
C CYS A 38 30.27 -5.90 45.47
N PRO A 39 31.37 -5.83 46.23
CA PRO A 39 31.52 -6.62 47.46
C PRO A 39 30.69 -6.07 48.63
N HIS A 40 30.16 -4.84 48.51
CA HIS A 40 29.46 -4.15 49.60
C HIS A 40 27.93 -4.12 49.44
N CYS A 41 27.39 -4.39 48.24
CA CYS A 41 25.95 -4.42 48.00
C CYS A 41 25.57 -5.24 46.77
N THR A 42 24.26 -5.34 46.46
CA THR A 42 23.69 -6.15 45.37
C THR A 42 23.76 -5.50 43.97
N TYR A 43 24.76 -4.64 43.75
CA TYR A 43 24.98 -3.98 42.46
C TYR A 43 25.87 -4.82 41.54
N TYR A 44 25.38 -5.06 40.32
CA TYR A 44 26.06 -5.83 39.28
C TYR A 44 26.03 -5.08 37.95
N THR A 45 27.13 -5.13 37.21
CA THR A 45 27.18 -4.50 35.90
C THR A 45 28.17 -5.19 35.00
N ARG A 46 27.89 -5.18 33.70
CA ARG A 46 28.83 -5.59 32.66
C ARG A 46 29.88 -4.52 32.35
N HIS A 47 29.64 -3.29 32.79
CA HIS A 47 30.44 -2.12 32.41
C HIS A 47 31.45 -1.77 33.51
N LEU A 48 32.72 -2.10 33.27
CA LEU A 48 33.81 -1.92 34.24
C LEU A 48 33.97 -0.47 34.78
N PRO A 49 33.81 0.59 33.97
CA PRO A 49 33.79 1.96 34.51
C PRO A 49 32.68 2.21 35.55
N ARG A 50 31.49 1.61 35.37
CA ARG A 50 30.35 1.82 36.28
C ARG A 50 30.55 1.13 37.63
N ILE A 51 31.19 -0.05 37.66
CA ILE A 51 31.49 -0.70 38.95
C ILE A 51 32.53 0.09 39.75
N LYS A 52 33.48 0.75 39.09
CA LYS A 52 34.48 1.61 39.74
C LYS A 52 33.84 2.83 40.42
N GLU A 53 32.97 3.55 39.70
CA GLU A 53 32.23 4.69 40.23
C GLU A 53 31.30 4.27 41.38
N HIS A 54 30.62 3.13 41.22
CA HIS A 54 29.74 2.59 42.24
C HIS A 54 30.51 2.20 43.51
N VAL A 55 31.62 1.48 43.41
CA VAL A 55 32.43 1.08 44.58
C VAL A 55 33.00 2.30 45.32
N ALA A 56 33.37 3.36 44.59
CA ALA A 56 33.82 4.61 45.19
C ALA A 56 32.75 5.30 46.07
N SER A 57 31.46 5.06 45.80
CA SER A 57 30.36 5.62 46.61
C SER A 57 30.23 5.02 48.02
N HIS A 58 30.83 3.85 48.26
CA HIS A 58 30.80 3.15 49.56
C HIS A 58 31.80 3.71 50.60
N LYS A 59 32.56 4.78 50.27
CA LYS A 59 33.53 5.45 51.18
C LYS A 59 34.45 4.49 51.94
N VAL A 60 35.00 3.49 51.26
CA VAL A 60 35.94 2.53 51.86
C VAL A 60 37.22 3.26 52.28
N LYS A 61 37.58 3.18 53.57
CA LYS A 61 38.84 3.74 54.09
C LYS A 61 40.03 2.89 53.61
N ASP A 62 41.11 3.54 53.22
CA ASP A 62 42.34 2.99 52.59
C ASP A 62 43.10 1.89 53.38
N ALA A 63 42.55 1.33 54.46
CA ALA A 63 43.25 0.37 55.32
C ALA A 63 43.09 -1.12 54.94
N GLU A 64 42.22 -1.49 54.00
CA GLU A 64 42.04 -2.88 53.54
C GLU A 64 42.67 -3.15 52.16
N GLN A 65 43.56 -2.27 51.69
CA GLN A 65 44.31 -2.43 50.43
C GLN A 65 45.54 -3.33 50.60
N LYS A 66 45.33 -4.61 50.91
CA LYS A 66 46.36 -5.63 50.69
C LYS A 66 45.79 -6.80 49.89
N ASN A 67 46.07 -6.75 48.59
CA ASN A 67 46.05 -7.86 47.61
C ASN A 67 44.70 -8.38 47.04
N GLY A 68 43.68 -7.53 46.83
CA GLY A 68 42.49 -7.93 46.05
C GLY A 68 41.93 -6.83 45.15
N SER A 69 41.38 -7.21 43.98
CA SER A 69 40.59 -6.32 43.12
C SER A 69 39.37 -5.77 43.90
N LEU A 70 39.08 -4.48 43.74
CA LEU A 70 38.00 -3.75 44.45
C LEU A 70 36.56 -4.21 44.10
N TRP A 71 36.42 -5.15 43.17
CA TRP A 71 35.18 -5.79 42.75
C TRP A 71 35.51 -7.22 42.30
N SER A 72 34.52 -8.11 42.33
CA SER A 72 34.72 -9.50 41.91
C SER A 72 34.14 -9.71 40.52
N GLU A 73 34.92 -10.31 39.62
CA GLU A 73 34.44 -10.78 38.33
C GLU A 73 33.43 -11.92 38.54
N CYS A 74 32.35 -11.88 37.78
CA CYS A 74 31.24 -12.81 37.91
C CYS A 74 30.51 -12.99 36.57
N ARG A 75 29.76 -14.08 36.46
CA ARG A 75 28.90 -14.34 35.31
C ARG A 75 27.49 -13.88 35.63
N LEU A 76 26.88 -13.14 34.71
CA LEU A 76 25.60 -12.46 34.90
C LEU A 76 24.55 -12.93 33.88
N GLN A 77 23.30 -13.04 34.32
CA GLN A 77 22.11 -13.17 33.46
C GLN A 77 21.08 -12.10 33.85
N THR A 78 20.11 -11.84 32.96
CA THR A 78 19.02 -10.87 33.17
C THR A 78 17.74 -11.39 32.53
N TYR A 79 16.60 -11.23 33.20
CA TYR A 79 15.28 -11.56 32.63
C TYR A 79 14.79 -10.54 31.60
N PHE A 80 15.42 -9.36 31.55
CA PHE A 80 14.96 -8.21 30.75
C PHE A 80 15.99 -7.83 29.69
N THR A 81 15.50 -7.57 28.47
CA THR A 81 16.30 -7.12 27.31
C THR A 81 16.10 -5.64 26.97
N ALA A 82 15.08 -4.99 27.53
CA ALA A 82 14.80 -3.58 27.31
C ALA A 82 15.71 -2.66 28.16
N GLY A 83 16.35 -1.67 27.52
CA GLY A 83 17.19 -0.67 28.17
C GLY A 83 16.45 0.05 29.32
N GLY A 84 17.15 0.26 30.44
CA GLY A 84 16.58 0.87 31.66
C GLY A 84 15.80 -0.08 32.58
N ARG A 85 15.49 -1.31 32.12
CA ARG A 85 14.87 -2.37 32.94
C ARG A 85 15.80 -3.55 33.21
N ILE A 86 17.01 -3.50 32.67
CA ILE A 86 18.02 -4.55 32.83
C ILE A 86 18.43 -4.62 34.29
N ASP A 87 18.19 -5.79 34.89
CA ASP A 87 18.58 -6.08 36.27
C ASP A 87 19.33 -7.41 36.28
N TYR A 88 20.65 -7.32 36.43
CA TYR A 88 21.54 -8.48 36.38
C TYR A 88 21.55 -9.22 37.71
N PHE A 89 21.66 -10.55 37.67
CA PHE A 89 21.94 -11.39 38.83
C PHE A 89 23.10 -12.35 38.53
N VAL A 90 23.79 -12.79 39.58
CA VAL A 90 25.00 -13.63 39.47
C VAL A 90 24.61 -15.09 39.28
N VAL A 91 25.29 -15.78 38.36
CA VAL A 91 25.16 -17.22 38.12
C VAL A 91 26.52 -17.89 38.20
N ARG A 92 26.55 -19.19 38.52
CA ARG A 92 27.80 -19.96 38.57
C ARG A 92 28.47 -20.02 37.21
N ASP A 93 29.80 -19.97 37.24
CA ASP A 93 30.61 -20.24 36.05
C ASP A 93 30.65 -21.74 35.79
N SER A 94 30.07 -22.18 34.67
CA SER A 94 29.92 -23.59 34.30
C SER A 94 31.26 -24.32 34.07
N ASN A 95 32.39 -23.62 34.15
CA ASN A 95 33.73 -24.13 33.87
C ASN A 95 34.58 -24.52 35.10
N LYS A 96 34.10 -24.36 36.34
CA LYS A 96 34.78 -24.90 37.54
C LYS A 96 33.99 -26.07 38.12
N ARG A 97 34.32 -27.28 37.69
CA ARG A 97 33.93 -28.52 38.38
C ARG A 97 34.86 -28.74 39.57
N GLU A 98 34.47 -28.25 40.74
CA GLU A 98 34.91 -28.84 42.00
C GLU A 98 33.73 -29.54 42.65
N GLY A 99 33.94 -30.82 42.96
CA GLY A 99 32.89 -31.76 43.31
C GLY A 99 32.25 -31.44 44.64
N PHE A 100 30.91 -31.48 44.66
CA PHE A 100 30.18 -32.01 45.80
C PHE A 100 28.86 -32.59 45.31
N LEU A 101 28.46 -33.68 45.97
CA LEU A 101 27.37 -34.57 45.66
C LEU A 101 26.01 -33.85 45.60
N ALA A 102 25.15 -34.41 44.76
CA ALA A 102 23.75 -34.05 44.58
C ALA A 102 23.02 -33.77 45.91
N SER A 103 22.39 -32.60 46.01
CA SER A 103 21.10 -32.43 46.67
C SER A 103 20.56 -31.03 46.36
N GLY A 104 19.32 -30.95 45.87
CA GLY A 104 18.60 -29.69 45.65
C GLY A 104 18.09 -29.52 44.22
N ASN A 105 17.06 -30.30 43.86
CA ASN A 105 16.15 -29.96 42.77
C ASN A 105 15.53 -28.60 43.03
N ASP A 106 15.72 -27.62 42.12
CA ASP A 106 14.73 -26.58 41.82
C ASP A 106 15.08 -25.76 40.56
N ALA A 107 15.68 -26.38 39.55
CA ALA A 107 15.36 -25.96 38.19
C ALA A 107 14.02 -26.63 37.88
N ALA A 108 12.92 -25.89 37.93
CA ALA A 108 11.64 -26.38 37.43
C ALA A 108 11.81 -26.67 35.94
N LEU A 109 12.26 -27.90 35.64
CA LEU A 109 12.22 -28.48 34.32
C LEU A 109 10.77 -28.38 33.89
N LEU A 110 10.50 -27.61 32.82
CA LEU A 110 9.19 -27.52 32.21
C LEU A 110 8.63 -28.94 32.14
N THR A 111 7.54 -29.15 32.86
CA THR A 111 6.84 -30.43 32.87
C THR A 111 6.48 -30.75 31.43
N GLN A 112 6.40 -32.04 31.09
CA GLN A 112 6.02 -32.46 29.73
C GLN A 112 4.75 -31.75 29.21
N PRO A 113 3.71 -31.52 30.04
CA PRO A 113 2.54 -30.72 29.65
C PRO A 113 2.84 -29.24 29.36
N GLU A 114 3.78 -28.62 30.07
CA GLU A 114 4.18 -27.23 29.83
C GLU A 114 4.95 -27.08 28.52
N LYS A 115 5.83 -28.03 28.18
CA LYS A 115 6.53 -28.05 26.89
C LYS A 115 5.55 -28.16 25.72
N GLU A 116 4.61 -29.10 25.81
CA GLU A 116 3.54 -29.28 24.83
C GLU A 116 2.66 -28.02 24.70
N LEU A 117 2.42 -27.31 25.81
CA LEU A 117 1.69 -26.04 25.79
C LEU A 117 2.45 -24.93 25.06
N PHE A 118 3.76 -24.77 25.30
CA PHE A 118 4.57 -23.75 24.62
C PHE A 118 4.73 -24.04 23.13
N GLU A 119 4.93 -25.30 22.75
CA GLU A 119 4.96 -25.72 21.34
C GLU A 119 3.63 -25.42 20.65
N LYS A 120 2.51 -25.70 21.32
CA LYS A 120 1.18 -25.35 20.81
C LYS A 120 0.99 -23.84 20.66
N LEU A 121 1.41 -23.05 21.65
CA LEU A 121 1.31 -21.58 21.58
C LEU A 121 2.18 -20.98 20.47
N GLU A 122 3.38 -21.54 20.24
CA GLU A 122 4.23 -21.11 19.14
C GLU A 122 3.60 -21.44 17.78
N GLN A 123 2.97 -22.62 17.67
CA GLN A 123 2.21 -22.98 16.47
C GLN A 123 0.99 -22.08 16.29
N ASP A 124 0.19 -21.85 17.33
CA ASP A 124 -0.96 -20.94 17.29
C ASP A 124 -0.52 -19.51 16.90
N TYR A 125 0.62 -19.03 17.42
CA TYR A 125 1.17 -17.73 17.03
C TYR A 125 1.57 -17.68 15.55
N LYS A 126 2.22 -18.74 15.03
CA LYS A 126 2.57 -18.86 13.61
C LYS A 126 1.31 -18.89 12.75
N ASP A 127 0.31 -19.66 13.13
CA ASP A 127 -0.96 -19.79 12.42
C ASP A 127 -1.74 -18.46 12.43
N VAL A 128 -1.83 -17.78 13.57
CA VAL A 128 -2.45 -16.45 13.68
C VAL A 128 -1.71 -15.43 12.81
N LYS A 129 -0.38 -15.47 12.82
CA LYS A 129 0.42 -14.56 11.98
C LYS A 129 0.18 -14.83 10.48
N CYS A 130 0.18 -16.10 10.06
CA CYS A 130 -0.13 -16.47 8.68
C CYS A 130 -1.55 -16.04 8.29
N ASN A 131 -2.54 -16.30 9.13
CA ASN A 131 -3.93 -15.88 8.91
C ASN A 131 -4.07 -14.36 8.79
N LEU A 132 -3.38 -13.59 9.62
CA LEU A 132 -3.35 -12.12 9.53
C LEU A 132 -2.68 -11.63 8.24
N GLU A 133 -1.63 -12.31 7.79
CA GLU A 133 -0.99 -12.00 6.50
C GLU A 133 -1.92 -12.31 5.33
N GLU A 134 -2.63 -13.43 5.33
CA GLU A 134 -3.61 -13.82 4.30
C GLU A 134 -4.82 -12.88 4.27
N GLN A 135 -5.40 -12.55 5.43
CA GLN A 135 -6.52 -11.62 5.53
C GLN A 135 -6.14 -10.21 5.06
N ALA A 136 -4.88 -9.80 5.24
CA ALA A 136 -4.39 -8.51 4.77
C ALA A 136 -4.20 -8.43 3.25
N MET A 137 -4.17 -9.57 2.54
CA MET A 137 -4.14 -9.64 1.08
C MET A 137 -5.54 -9.65 0.45
N VAL A 138 -6.59 -9.56 1.26
CA VAL A 138 -7.98 -9.51 0.83
C VAL A 138 -8.56 -8.14 1.14
N VAL A 139 -9.37 -7.59 0.23
CA VAL A 139 -10.08 -6.34 0.47
C VAL A 139 -11.13 -6.56 1.57
N GLN A 140 -10.95 -5.86 2.69
CA GLN A 140 -11.91 -5.84 3.79
C GLN A 140 -12.90 -4.69 3.63
N ASP A 141 -14.07 -4.84 4.25
CA ASP A 141 -15.00 -3.71 4.39
C ASP A 141 -14.41 -2.67 5.35
N ILE A 142 -14.49 -1.40 4.97
CA ILE A 142 -14.03 -0.25 5.78
C ILE A 142 -15.24 0.37 6.51
N GLY A 143 -16.46 -0.13 6.26
CA GLY A 143 -17.71 0.46 6.72
C GLY A 143 -17.92 0.52 8.23
N ASP A 144 -17.33 -0.41 9.00
CA ASP A 144 -17.66 -0.57 10.42
C ASP A 144 -16.93 0.42 11.36
N SER A 145 -15.85 1.05 10.90
CA SER A 145 -15.06 1.99 11.72
C SER A 145 -15.11 3.41 11.16
N ARG A 146 -15.85 4.31 11.82
CA ARG A 146 -15.98 5.72 11.41
C ARG A 146 -14.64 6.46 11.32
N SER A 147 -13.62 6.05 12.08
CA SER A 147 -12.28 6.65 12.07
C SER A 147 -11.42 6.22 10.88
N GLU A 148 -11.79 5.15 10.17
CA GLU A 148 -11.04 4.62 9.00
C GLU A 148 -11.71 4.96 7.66
N ARG A 149 -12.91 5.56 7.69
CA ARG A 149 -13.69 5.90 6.50
C ARG A 149 -13.01 7.00 5.69
N VAL A 150 -12.52 6.63 4.50
CA VAL A 150 -11.97 7.58 3.52
C VAL A 150 -13.13 8.08 2.62
N PRO A 151 -13.54 9.36 2.69
CA PRO A 151 -14.78 9.82 2.05
C PRO A 151 -14.84 9.60 0.54
N TRP A 152 -13.74 9.80 -0.19
CA TRP A 152 -13.75 9.62 -1.64
C TRP A 152 -13.91 8.15 -2.05
N LEU A 153 -13.43 7.20 -1.24
CA LEU A 153 -13.58 5.76 -1.50
C LEU A 153 -14.98 5.27 -1.16
N HIS A 154 -15.51 5.70 -0.02
CA HIS A 154 -16.79 5.18 0.49
C HIS A 154 -18.01 5.97 0.00
N ASP A 155 -17.93 7.30 -0.01
CA ASP A 155 -19.11 8.16 -0.22
C ASP A 155 -19.29 8.59 -1.67
N LEU A 156 -18.20 8.58 -2.45
CA LEU A 156 -18.21 9.03 -3.84
C LEU A 156 -18.08 7.89 -4.84
N THR A 157 -17.08 7.03 -4.68
CA THR A 157 -16.79 6.00 -5.69
C THR A 157 -17.39 4.65 -5.35
N HIS A 158 -17.59 4.32 -4.07
CA HIS A 158 -18.03 3.01 -3.59
C HIS A 158 -17.09 1.85 -4.01
N PHE A 159 -15.81 2.13 -4.27
CA PHE A 159 -14.85 1.09 -4.68
C PHE A 159 -14.67 -0.04 -3.66
N PRO A 160 -14.57 0.23 -2.34
CA PRO A 160 -14.41 -0.85 -1.35
C PRO A 160 -15.54 -1.87 -1.42
N SER A 161 -16.79 -1.43 -1.60
CA SER A 161 -17.96 -2.30 -1.68
C SER A 161 -17.97 -3.18 -2.93
N HIS A 162 -17.47 -2.66 -4.07
CA HIS A 162 -17.36 -3.45 -5.31
C HIS A 162 -16.20 -4.44 -5.30
N MET A 163 -15.18 -4.18 -4.48
CA MET A 163 -13.96 -4.97 -4.43
C MET A 163 -13.85 -5.85 -3.18
N ILE A 164 -14.83 -5.79 -2.28
CA ILE A 164 -14.85 -6.54 -1.04
C ILE A 164 -14.60 -8.03 -1.31
N THR A 165 -13.82 -8.68 -0.45
CA THR A 165 -13.43 -10.10 -0.55
C THR A 165 -12.52 -10.49 -1.73
N LEU A 166 -12.18 -9.56 -2.63
CA LEU A 166 -11.22 -9.84 -3.70
C LEU A 166 -9.80 -9.90 -3.17
N LYS A 167 -8.99 -10.79 -3.75
CA LYS A 167 -7.56 -10.90 -3.45
C LYS A 167 -6.76 -9.83 -4.20
N ASP A 168 -5.79 -9.25 -3.53
CA ASP A 168 -4.91 -8.22 -4.07
C ASP A 168 -4.13 -8.69 -5.31
N GLU A 169 -3.65 -9.93 -5.29
CA GLU A 169 -2.99 -10.54 -6.44
C GLU A 169 -3.92 -10.68 -7.65
N GLU A 170 -5.18 -11.05 -7.43
CA GLU A 170 -6.19 -11.17 -8.49
C GLU A 170 -6.58 -9.81 -9.05
N ILE A 171 -6.72 -8.79 -8.18
CA ILE A 171 -6.97 -7.40 -8.60
C ILE A 171 -5.85 -6.95 -9.53
N TRP A 172 -4.60 -7.08 -9.12
CA TRP A 172 -3.47 -6.65 -9.93
C TRP A 172 -3.32 -7.45 -11.21
N SER A 173 -3.46 -8.79 -11.15
CA SER A 173 -3.36 -9.64 -12.32
C SER A 173 -4.54 -9.47 -13.28
N SER A 174 -5.70 -8.96 -12.85
CA SER A 174 -6.85 -8.74 -13.74
C SER A 174 -6.57 -7.76 -14.88
N TYR A 175 -5.69 -6.79 -14.67
CA TYR A 175 -5.34 -5.78 -15.67
C TYR A 175 -3.85 -5.74 -16.00
N ARG A 176 -3.05 -6.65 -15.46
CA ARG A 176 -1.60 -6.71 -15.71
C ARG A 176 -1.31 -7.04 -17.17
N LEU A 177 -0.57 -6.16 -17.86
CA LEU A 177 -0.09 -6.43 -19.22
C LEU A 177 0.86 -7.64 -19.24
N PRO A 178 0.88 -8.44 -20.33
CA PRO A 178 1.90 -9.46 -20.55
C PRO A 178 3.32 -8.87 -20.46
N PRO A 179 4.33 -9.70 -20.11
CA PRO A 179 5.72 -9.27 -20.09
C PRO A 179 6.16 -8.65 -21.42
N LYS A 180 7.00 -7.62 -21.37
CA LYS A 180 7.46 -6.92 -22.58
C LYS A 180 8.09 -7.86 -23.62
N LYS A 181 8.80 -8.91 -23.18
CA LYS A 181 9.38 -9.92 -24.07
C LYS A 181 8.31 -10.65 -24.91
N GLU A 182 7.14 -10.93 -24.34
CA GLU A 182 6.03 -11.56 -25.07
C GLU A 182 5.38 -10.58 -26.05
N LEU A 183 5.34 -9.29 -25.70
CA LEU A 183 4.83 -8.24 -26.60
C LEU A 183 5.78 -7.95 -27.77
N ASP A 184 7.10 -8.02 -27.53
CA ASP A 184 8.14 -7.71 -28.53
C ASP A 184 8.45 -8.90 -29.44
N ALA A 185 8.41 -10.14 -28.92
CA ALA A 185 8.75 -11.36 -29.68
C ALA A 185 7.60 -11.91 -30.54
N GLY A 186 6.44 -11.26 -30.54
CA GLY A 186 5.25 -11.74 -31.23
C GLY A 186 4.52 -12.86 -30.48
N SER A 187 3.41 -13.33 -31.05
CA SER A 187 2.45 -14.19 -30.36
C SER A 187 2.86 -15.68 -30.26
N GLU A 188 3.92 -16.11 -30.95
CA GLU A 188 4.27 -17.54 -31.11
C GLU A 188 4.63 -18.27 -29.80
N ASN A 189 5.21 -17.56 -28.83
CA ASN A 189 5.64 -18.15 -27.54
C ASN A 189 4.90 -17.55 -26.32
N ALA A 190 3.86 -16.75 -26.55
CA ALA A 190 3.11 -16.11 -25.48
C ALA A 190 2.15 -17.09 -24.81
N LYS A 191 1.90 -16.91 -23.51
CA LYS A 191 0.90 -17.73 -22.78
C LYS A 191 -0.52 -17.53 -23.31
N ASP A 192 -0.80 -16.31 -23.79
CA ASP A 192 -2.05 -15.95 -24.44
C ASP A 192 -1.74 -15.18 -25.74
N PRO A 193 -1.59 -15.92 -26.86
CA PRO A 193 -1.27 -15.35 -28.18
C PRO A 193 -2.31 -14.32 -28.65
N ASN A 194 -3.60 -14.57 -28.37
CA ASN A 194 -4.69 -13.70 -28.79
C ASN A 194 -4.62 -12.36 -28.06
N LEU A 195 -4.46 -12.38 -26.73
CA LEU A 195 -4.30 -11.16 -25.95
C LEU A 195 -3.10 -10.34 -26.41
N VAL A 196 -1.95 -10.97 -26.71
CA VAL A 196 -0.76 -10.27 -27.23
C VAL A 196 -1.08 -9.58 -28.57
N ARG A 197 -1.70 -10.28 -29.52
CA ARG A 197 -2.07 -9.70 -30.83
C ARG A 197 -3.04 -8.52 -30.69
N ILE A 198 -4.04 -8.65 -29.80
CA ILE A 198 -4.98 -7.56 -29.49
C ILE A 198 -4.21 -6.34 -28.96
N LEU A 199 -3.28 -6.53 -28.03
CA LEU A 199 -2.54 -5.42 -27.41
C LEU A 199 -1.56 -4.74 -28.37
N VAL A 200 -0.95 -5.48 -29.29
CA VAL A 200 -0.10 -4.93 -30.36
C VAL A 200 -0.94 -4.09 -31.31
N ALA A 201 -2.06 -4.63 -31.80
CA ALA A 201 -2.97 -3.89 -32.67
C ALA A 201 -3.58 -2.67 -31.96
N ALA A 202 -3.90 -2.77 -30.67
CA ALA A 202 -4.40 -1.65 -29.87
C ALA A 202 -3.37 -0.55 -29.70
N GLU A 203 -2.08 -0.89 -29.50
CA GLU A 203 -1.00 0.10 -29.49
C GLU A 203 -0.92 0.81 -30.85
N ALA A 204 -0.99 0.06 -31.95
CA ALA A 204 -0.97 0.63 -33.29
C ALA A 204 -2.14 1.60 -33.53
N VAL A 205 -3.38 1.22 -33.17
CA VAL A 205 -4.57 2.09 -33.25
C VAL A 205 -4.36 3.39 -32.46
N LEU A 206 -3.84 3.31 -31.22
CA LEU A 206 -3.61 4.51 -30.41
C LEU A 206 -2.50 5.41 -30.97
N ARG A 207 -1.47 4.83 -31.60
CA ARG A 207 -0.40 5.57 -32.28
C ARG A 207 -0.90 6.25 -33.55
N ASP A 208 -1.72 5.58 -34.34
CA ASP A 208 -2.36 6.13 -35.53
C ASP A 208 -3.33 7.25 -35.13
N ALA A 209 -4.14 7.06 -34.08
CA ALA A 209 -5.00 8.09 -33.52
C ALA A 209 -4.20 9.34 -33.10
N TYR A 210 -3.04 9.15 -32.46
CA TYR A 210 -2.16 10.26 -32.09
C TYR A 210 -1.57 10.99 -33.29
N ARG A 211 -1.30 10.28 -34.39
CA ARG A 211 -0.81 10.87 -35.64
C ARG A 211 -1.78 11.92 -36.17
N LEU A 212 -3.09 11.66 -36.11
CA LEU A 212 -4.14 12.62 -36.50
C LEU A 212 -4.14 13.91 -35.67
N CYS A 213 -3.55 13.88 -34.47
CA CYS A 213 -3.45 15.01 -33.55
C CYS A 213 -2.13 15.77 -33.62
N SER A 214 -1.04 15.11 -34.01
CA SER A 214 0.32 15.65 -33.87
C SER A 214 0.58 16.79 -34.85
N ASP A 215 1.10 17.92 -34.34
CA ASP A 215 1.49 19.08 -35.17
C ASP A 215 2.59 18.76 -36.19
N THR A 216 3.36 17.69 -35.96
CA THR A 216 4.43 17.22 -36.86
C THR A 216 3.95 16.19 -37.88
N SER A 217 2.68 15.78 -37.85
CA SER A 217 2.17 14.79 -38.78
C SER A 217 1.62 15.43 -40.06
N PRO A 218 1.92 14.86 -41.24
CA PRO A 218 1.26 15.26 -42.48
C PRO A 218 -0.24 14.92 -42.50
N ASP A 219 -0.67 13.91 -41.73
CA ASP A 219 -2.06 13.43 -41.68
C ASP A 219 -2.89 14.15 -40.58
N ARG A 220 -2.41 15.30 -40.10
CA ARG A 220 -3.03 16.01 -39.00
C ARG A 220 -4.43 16.49 -39.39
N LYS A 221 -5.42 16.05 -38.63
CA LYS A 221 -6.82 16.49 -38.72
C LYS A 221 -7.25 17.34 -37.52
N MET A 222 -6.44 17.47 -36.47
CA MET A 222 -6.81 18.25 -35.29
C MET A 222 -6.82 19.77 -35.60
N THR A 223 -7.95 20.42 -35.32
CA THR A 223 -8.13 21.88 -35.38
C THR A 223 -8.48 22.42 -34.00
N GLN A 224 -8.35 23.74 -33.80
CA GLN A 224 -8.71 24.35 -32.52
C GLN A 224 -10.20 24.18 -32.19
N GLN A 225 -11.08 24.24 -33.19
CA GLN A 225 -12.52 24.02 -32.99
C GLN A 225 -12.78 22.58 -32.54
N ARG A 226 -12.19 21.59 -33.22
CA ARG A 226 -12.30 20.16 -32.86
C ARG A 226 -11.75 19.91 -31.44
N ALA A 227 -10.61 20.53 -31.09
CA ALA A 227 -10.02 20.46 -29.75
C ALA A 227 -10.94 21.07 -28.66
N ASN A 228 -11.60 22.19 -28.94
CA ASN A 228 -12.52 22.82 -27.99
C ASN A 228 -13.74 21.92 -27.73
N ILE A 229 -14.33 21.33 -28.78
CA ILE A 229 -15.46 20.41 -28.66
C ILE A 229 -15.09 19.20 -27.79
N LEU A 230 -13.92 18.61 -28.03
CA LEU A 230 -13.44 17.44 -27.26
C LEU A 230 -13.25 17.73 -25.77
N ASN A 231 -13.05 18.99 -25.38
CA ASN A 231 -12.80 19.38 -23.98
C ASN A 231 -14.01 20.05 -23.32
N GLU A 232 -15.17 20.05 -23.98
CA GLU A 232 -16.42 20.64 -23.48
C GLU A 232 -17.11 19.71 -22.47
N PHE A 233 -16.44 19.47 -21.34
CA PHE A 233 -16.91 18.54 -20.29
C PHE A 233 -18.07 19.09 -19.44
N TYR A 234 -18.21 20.41 -19.39
CA TYR A 234 -19.16 21.11 -18.53
C TYR A 234 -20.31 21.65 -19.36
N ALA A 235 -21.53 21.23 -19.04
CA ALA A 235 -22.72 21.84 -19.63
C ALA A 235 -22.80 23.33 -19.23
N GLY A 236 -22.72 24.22 -20.21
CA GLY A 236 -22.90 25.67 -20.00
C GLY A 236 -21.70 26.42 -19.42
N ALA A 237 -20.48 25.85 -19.44
CA ALA A 237 -19.29 26.60 -19.04
C ALA A 237 -18.93 27.70 -20.07
N SER A 238 -19.34 28.93 -19.78
CA SER A 238 -18.87 30.13 -20.49
C SER A 238 -17.53 30.58 -19.90
N GLY A 239 -16.43 30.00 -20.38
CA GLY A 239 -15.08 30.39 -19.95
C GLY A 239 -14.03 30.11 -21.02
N LYS A 240 -12.88 30.79 -20.91
CA LYS A 240 -11.65 30.49 -21.68
C LYS A 240 -11.06 29.14 -21.24
N ALA A 241 -11.81 28.06 -21.35
CA ALA A 241 -11.26 26.73 -21.15
C ALA A 241 -10.34 26.44 -22.33
N ASP A 242 -9.08 26.08 -22.05
CA ASP A 242 -8.19 25.58 -23.09
C ASP A 242 -8.84 24.36 -23.75
N GLY A 243 -8.73 24.25 -25.08
CA GLY A 243 -9.16 23.06 -25.80
C GLY A 243 -8.38 21.81 -25.38
N PHE A 244 -8.76 20.66 -25.93
CA PHE A 244 -8.08 19.39 -25.73
C PHE A 244 -6.59 19.54 -25.98
N ARG A 245 -5.79 19.31 -24.93
CA ARG A 245 -4.33 19.42 -24.98
C ARG A 245 -3.76 18.18 -25.66
N TYR A 246 -3.81 18.20 -26.98
CA TYR A 246 -3.49 17.06 -27.84
C TYR A 246 -1.99 16.73 -27.86
N TYR A 247 -1.09 17.68 -27.58
CA TYR A 247 0.33 17.37 -27.44
C TYR A 247 0.64 16.64 -26.13
N LYS A 248 1.40 15.54 -26.21
CA LYS A 248 1.98 14.84 -25.06
C LYS A 248 3.42 14.44 -25.37
N ASN A 249 4.29 14.51 -24.37
CA ASN A 249 5.63 13.95 -24.48
C ASN A 249 5.58 12.40 -24.57
N ALA A 250 6.64 11.81 -25.11
CA ALA A 250 6.68 10.37 -25.39
C ALA A 250 6.45 9.49 -24.15
N SER A 251 7.02 9.85 -22.99
CA SER A 251 6.86 9.10 -21.74
C SER A 251 5.42 9.14 -21.20
N THR A 252 4.74 10.29 -21.36
CA THR A 252 3.32 10.42 -20.99
C THR A 252 2.44 9.59 -21.92
N LEU A 253 2.71 9.59 -23.23
CA LEU A 253 2.00 8.73 -24.18
C LEU A 253 2.12 7.25 -23.82
N VAL A 254 3.33 6.78 -23.50
CA VAL A 254 3.55 5.40 -23.04
C VAL A 254 2.69 5.10 -21.80
N THR A 255 2.68 5.99 -20.82
CA THR A 255 1.89 5.81 -19.59
C THR A 255 0.39 5.77 -19.87
N TYR A 256 -0.10 6.68 -20.73
CA TYR A 256 -1.52 6.81 -21.04
C TYR A 256 -2.02 5.62 -21.86
N PHE A 257 -1.28 5.24 -22.90
CA PHE A 257 -1.60 4.05 -23.71
C PHE A 257 -1.48 2.76 -22.90
N THR A 258 -0.52 2.69 -21.97
CA THR A 258 -0.46 1.58 -21.01
C THR A 258 -1.75 1.47 -20.22
N THR A 259 -2.26 2.57 -19.65
CA THR A 259 -3.50 2.55 -18.85
C THR A 259 -4.71 2.13 -19.70
N MET A 260 -4.80 2.58 -20.95
CA MET A 260 -5.87 2.17 -21.86
C MET A 260 -5.78 0.70 -22.30
N LYS A 261 -4.57 0.20 -22.52
CA LYS A 261 -4.35 -1.24 -22.80
C LYS A 261 -4.64 -2.12 -21.59
N GLN A 262 -4.38 -1.63 -20.37
CA GLN A 262 -4.78 -2.33 -19.14
C GLN A 262 -6.31 -2.48 -19.04
N LEU A 263 -7.08 -1.49 -19.52
CA LEU A 263 -8.53 -1.62 -19.64
C LEU A 263 -8.93 -2.74 -20.62
N LEU A 264 -8.24 -2.88 -21.76
CA LEU A 264 -8.50 -4.01 -22.67
C LEU A 264 -8.18 -5.36 -22.04
N VAL A 265 -7.04 -5.47 -21.33
CA VAL A 265 -6.70 -6.70 -20.60
C VAL A 265 -7.78 -7.03 -19.57
N TYR A 266 -8.23 -6.02 -18.82
CA TYR A 266 -9.29 -6.18 -17.83
C TYR A 266 -10.58 -6.67 -18.48
N TYR A 267 -11.02 -6.03 -19.57
CA TYR A 267 -12.20 -6.46 -20.30
C TYR A 267 -12.06 -7.90 -20.82
N TYR A 268 -10.93 -8.21 -21.45
CA TYR A 268 -10.64 -9.55 -21.96
C TYR A 268 -10.73 -10.61 -20.85
N ARG A 269 -10.03 -10.42 -19.72
CA ARG A 269 -9.95 -11.42 -18.64
C ARG A 269 -11.22 -11.53 -17.81
N VAL A 270 -11.85 -10.41 -17.50
CA VAL A 270 -12.95 -10.36 -16.53
C VAL A 270 -14.32 -10.47 -17.19
N VAL A 271 -14.45 -10.00 -18.43
CA VAL A 271 -15.74 -9.89 -19.13
C VAL A 271 -15.86 -10.89 -20.26
N HIS A 272 -14.81 -11.06 -21.07
CA HIS A 272 -14.86 -11.93 -22.24
C HIS A 272 -14.54 -13.40 -21.93
N CYS A 273 -13.47 -13.68 -21.18
CA CYS A 273 -13.08 -15.05 -20.86
C CYS A 273 -14.15 -15.77 -20.02
N GLU A 274 -14.52 -16.97 -20.46
CA GLU A 274 -15.46 -17.83 -19.72
C GLU A 274 -14.93 -18.15 -18.31
N GLY A 275 -15.82 -18.10 -17.32
CA GLY A 275 -15.46 -18.33 -15.91
C GLY A 275 -14.85 -17.10 -15.20
N GLY A 276 -14.52 -16.03 -15.94
CA GLY A 276 -13.96 -14.79 -15.39
C GLY A 276 -12.52 -14.95 -14.86
N HIS A 277 -12.05 -13.93 -14.13
CA HIS A 277 -10.67 -13.86 -13.62
C HIS A 277 -10.55 -14.12 -12.10
N PHE A 278 -11.61 -13.83 -11.34
CA PHE A 278 -11.55 -13.83 -9.88
C PHE A 278 -12.05 -15.16 -9.31
N THR A 279 -11.36 -15.68 -8.29
CA THR A 279 -11.75 -16.93 -7.64
C THR A 279 -12.94 -16.71 -6.70
N ARG A 280 -14.01 -17.47 -6.92
CA ARG A 280 -15.16 -17.53 -5.99
C ARG A 280 -14.83 -18.45 -4.81
N ALA A 281 -14.61 -17.87 -3.63
CA ALA A 281 -14.35 -18.62 -2.40
C ALA A 281 -15.63 -19.10 -1.71
N LYS A 282 -16.73 -18.35 -1.84
CA LYS A 282 -18.05 -18.69 -1.27
C LYS A 282 -19.15 -18.58 -2.33
N PRO A 283 -20.20 -19.42 -2.30
CA PRO A 283 -21.26 -19.38 -3.30
C PRO A 283 -21.95 -18.00 -3.42
N ASP A 284 -22.15 -17.31 -2.30
CA ASP A 284 -22.79 -16.01 -2.16
C ASP A 284 -21.87 -14.82 -2.46
N GLN A 285 -20.57 -15.05 -2.69
CA GLN A 285 -19.62 -13.99 -2.99
C GLN A 285 -19.92 -13.35 -4.36
N VAL A 286 -20.20 -12.05 -4.38
CA VAL A 286 -20.40 -11.32 -5.63
C VAL A 286 -19.05 -10.93 -6.21
N LEU A 287 -18.76 -11.37 -7.43
CA LEU A 287 -17.54 -11.04 -8.16
C LEU A 287 -17.80 -9.95 -9.20
N PRO A 288 -16.76 -9.22 -9.67
CA PRO A 288 -16.92 -8.22 -10.71
C PRO A 288 -17.63 -8.75 -11.97
N GLY A 289 -17.37 -9.99 -12.38
CA GLY A 289 -18.03 -10.63 -13.53
C GLY A 289 -19.54 -10.83 -13.36
N ASP A 290 -20.05 -10.89 -12.12
CA ASP A 290 -21.50 -11.00 -11.85
C ASP A 290 -22.21 -9.64 -11.95
N VAL A 291 -21.47 -8.55 -11.74
CA VAL A 291 -22.00 -7.19 -11.68
C VAL A 291 -21.91 -6.51 -13.05
N ILE A 292 -20.81 -6.73 -13.77
CA ILE A 292 -20.57 -6.13 -15.08
C ILE A 292 -21.61 -6.64 -16.07
N GLN A 293 -22.22 -5.71 -16.82
CA GLN A 293 -23.20 -6.01 -17.86
C GLN A 293 -22.71 -5.38 -19.16
N PRO A 294 -21.92 -6.11 -19.98
CA PRO A 294 -21.42 -5.57 -21.23
C PRO A 294 -22.58 -5.31 -22.20
N THR A 295 -22.48 -4.22 -22.97
CA THR A 295 -23.50 -3.89 -23.98
C THR A 295 -23.37 -4.82 -25.19
N ALA A 296 -24.45 -4.96 -25.97
CA ALA A 296 -24.43 -5.73 -27.22
C ALA A 296 -23.31 -5.26 -28.17
N GLN A 297 -23.02 -3.95 -28.20
CA GLN A 297 -21.93 -3.39 -29.00
C GLN A 297 -20.54 -3.79 -28.49
N GLN A 298 -20.36 -3.87 -27.17
CA GLN A 298 -19.09 -4.31 -26.56
C GLN A 298 -18.84 -5.80 -26.83
N ILE A 299 -19.89 -6.64 -26.70
CA ILE A 299 -19.82 -8.07 -27.01
C ILE A 299 -19.51 -8.27 -28.50
N GLN A 300 -20.28 -7.62 -29.38
CA GLN A 300 -20.10 -7.72 -30.83
C GLN A 300 -18.71 -7.29 -31.27
N ALA A 301 -18.20 -6.16 -30.77
CA ALA A 301 -16.87 -5.69 -31.14
C ALA A 301 -15.77 -6.66 -30.68
N MET A 302 -15.94 -7.31 -29.53
CA MET A 302 -15.01 -8.34 -29.06
C MET A 302 -15.07 -9.61 -29.93
N ASP A 303 -16.27 -10.06 -30.33
CA ASP A 303 -16.44 -11.18 -31.25
C ASP A 303 -15.81 -10.90 -32.62
N GLU A 304 -15.93 -9.65 -33.11
CA GLU A 304 -15.29 -9.20 -34.34
C GLU A 304 -13.77 -9.20 -34.24
N ILE A 305 -13.20 -8.81 -33.09
CA ILE A 305 -11.76 -8.95 -32.83
C ILE A 305 -11.36 -10.42 -32.94
N MET A 306 -12.06 -11.33 -32.26
CA MET A 306 -11.72 -12.75 -32.27
C MET A 306 -11.85 -13.38 -33.67
N LYS A 307 -12.87 -13.00 -34.44
CA LYS A 307 -13.02 -13.41 -35.85
C LYS A 307 -11.89 -12.88 -36.72
N ALA A 308 -11.53 -11.61 -36.56
CA ALA A 308 -10.44 -11.00 -37.32
C ALA A 308 -9.08 -11.62 -37.02
N LEU A 309 -8.84 -12.04 -35.77
CA LEU A 309 -7.63 -12.77 -35.40
C LEU A 309 -7.52 -14.17 -36.05
N ALA A 310 -8.65 -14.76 -36.46
CA ALA A 310 -8.71 -16.07 -37.11
C ALA A 310 -8.56 -16.01 -38.64
N LEU A 311 -8.47 -14.82 -39.23
CA LEU A 311 -8.21 -14.66 -40.67
C LEU A 311 -6.79 -15.13 -41.02
N GLU A 312 -6.67 -15.82 -42.15
CA GLU A 312 -5.39 -16.36 -42.65
C GLU A 312 -4.55 -15.28 -43.34
N ASP A 313 -5.19 -14.33 -44.03
CA ASP A 313 -4.51 -13.21 -44.67
C ASP A 313 -4.05 -12.20 -43.61
N GLU A 314 -2.74 -12.02 -43.48
CA GLU A 314 -2.16 -11.17 -42.43
C GLU A 314 -2.53 -9.69 -42.56
N GLU A 315 -2.61 -9.17 -43.79
CA GLU A 315 -2.93 -7.75 -44.03
C GLU A 315 -4.40 -7.48 -43.76
N GLU A 316 -5.29 -8.37 -44.24
CA GLU A 316 -6.72 -8.30 -43.98
C GLU A 316 -7.01 -8.47 -42.47
N ALA A 317 -6.33 -9.42 -41.82
CA ALA A 317 -6.42 -9.64 -40.38
C ALA A 317 -6.01 -8.39 -39.60
N GLU A 318 -4.86 -7.78 -39.92
CA GLU A 318 -4.39 -6.58 -39.23
C GLU A 318 -5.41 -5.43 -39.34
N LEU A 319 -5.91 -5.18 -40.55
CA LEU A 319 -6.88 -4.12 -40.80
C LEU A 319 -8.21 -4.37 -40.06
N ALA A 320 -8.73 -5.60 -40.14
CA ALA A 320 -9.97 -6.01 -39.49
C ALA A 320 -9.87 -5.92 -37.96
N VAL A 321 -8.75 -6.37 -37.37
CA VAL A 321 -8.50 -6.26 -35.92
C VAL A 321 -8.44 -4.80 -35.49
N LYS A 322 -7.69 -3.95 -36.21
CA LYS A 322 -7.62 -2.51 -35.91
C LYS A 322 -9.00 -1.86 -35.93
N HIS A 323 -9.82 -2.21 -36.91
CA HIS A 323 -11.17 -1.70 -37.04
C HIS A 323 -12.09 -2.15 -35.90
N ALA A 324 -12.06 -3.44 -35.54
CA ALA A 324 -12.84 -3.99 -34.44
C ALA A 324 -12.40 -3.41 -33.07
N ILE A 325 -11.09 -3.19 -32.85
CA ILE A 325 -10.57 -2.52 -31.66
C ILE A 325 -11.08 -1.08 -31.54
N ARG A 326 -11.14 -0.32 -32.63
CA ARG A 326 -11.74 1.03 -32.62
C ARG A 326 -13.19 0.99 -32.17
N ARG A 327 -13.98 0.04 -32.70
CA ARG A 327 -15.38 -0.17 -32.28
C ARG A 327 -15.48 -0.53 -30.81
N LEU A 328 -14.64 -1.43 -30.32
CA LEU A 328 -14.64 -1.84 -28.90
C LEU A 328 -14.32 -0.66 -27.99
N TYR A 329 -13.27 0.12 -28.29
CA TYR A 329 -12.95 1.29 -27.48
C TYR A 329 -14.08 2.32 -27.48
N LEU A 330 -14.69 2.59 -28.63
CA LEU A 330 -15.86 3.47 -28.67
C LEU A 330 -17.00 2.92 -27.83
N ALA A 331 -17.30 1.62 -27.93
CA ALA A 331 -18.37 0.98 -27.17
C ALA A 331 -18.10 0.97 -25.65
N LEU A 332 -16.84 0.96 -25.22
CA LEU A 332 -16.42 1.11 -23.82
C LEU A 332 -16.56 2.56 -23.32
N ILE A 333 -16.39 3.55 -24.20
CA ILE A 333 -16.50 4.98 -23.85
C ILE A 333 -17.96 5.45 -23.89
N CYS A 334 -18.71 5.02 -24.89
CA CYS A 334 -20.02 5.55 -25.27
C CYS A 334 -21.18 4.63 -24.87
N HIS A 335 -21.33 4.36 -23.58
CA HIS A 335 -22.50 3.67 -23.03
C HIS A 335 -23.08 4.39 -21.80
N THR A 336 -24.29 3.97 -21.42
CA THR A 336 -24.97 4.45 -20.21
C THR A 336 -24.86 3.41 -19.11
N VAL A 337 -24.88 3.86 -17.87
CA VAL A 337 -24.63 2.99 -16.70
C VAL A 337 -25.81 3.02 -15.71
N GLY A 338 -26.59 4.11 -15.71
CA GLY A 338 -27.74 4.27 -14.82
C GLY A 338 -27.36 4.18 -13.34
N SER A 339 -28.24 3.59 -12.53
CA SER A 339 -28.12 3.53 -11.07
C SER A 339 -27.10 2.52 -10.52
N VAL A 340 -26.47 1.71 -11.38
CA VAL A 340 -25.49 0.69 -10.93
C VAL A 340 -24.16 0.93 -11.64
N PRO A 341 -23.30 1.83 -11.12
CA PRO A 341 -22.05 2.26 -11.77
C PRO A 341 -21.15 1.11 -12.24
N PHE A 342 -21.02 0.06 -11.44
CA PHE A 342 -20.12 -1.05 -11.73
C PHE A 342 -20.62 -2.06 -12.76
N LYS A 343 -21.84 -1.87 -13.30
CA LYS A 343 -22.23 -2.55 -14.56
C LYS A 343 -21.30 -2.18 -15.71
N SER A 344 -20.70 -0.99 -15.65
CA SER A 344 -19.71 -0.56 -16.62
C SER A 344 -18.37 -1.27 -16.39
N PRO A 345 -17.82 -1.97 -17.41
CA PRO A 345 -16.48 -2.56 -17.30
C PRO A 345 -15.41 -1.49 -17.07
N VAL A 346 -15.60 -0.26 -17.58
CA VAL A 346 -14.68 0.85 -17.38
C VAL A 346 -14.66 1.34 -15.94
N LEU A 347 -15.84 1.47 -15.30
CA LEU A 347 -15.90 1.92 -13.90
C LEU A 347 -15.43 0.82 -12.93
N SER A 348 -15.73 -0.44 -13.25
CA SER A 348 -15.16 -1.59 -12.54
C SER A 348 -13.63 -1.62 -12.64
N PHE A 349 -13.07 -1.36 -13.83
CA PHE A 349 -11.63 -1.23 -14.02
C PHE A 349 -11.04 -0.06 -13.21
N CYS A 350 -11.71 1.08 -13.14
CA CYS A 350 -11.29 2.20 -12.29
C CYS A 350 -11.22 1.80 -10.81
N ALA A 351 -12.13 0.96 -10.33
CA ALA A 351 -12.06 0.43 -8.97
C ALA A 351 -10.76 -0.39 -8.80
N MET A 352 -10.44 -1.30 -9.72
CA MET A 352 -9.20 -2.09 -9.64
C MET A 352 -7.94 -1.21 -9.62
N LEU A 353 -7.91 -0.14 -10.43
CA LEU A 353 -6.79 0.82 -10.43
C LEU A 353 -6.65 1.61 -9.13
N SER A 354 -7.70 1.69 -8.31
CA SER A 354 -7.65 2.41 -7.03
C SER A 354 -6.87 1.66 -5.94
N ARG A 355 -6.50 0.40 -6.18
CA ARG A 355 -5.81 -0.44 -5.21
C ARG A 355 -4.47 -0.93 -5.75
N LYS A 356 -3.39 -0.42 -5.17
CA LYS A 356 -2.02 -0.73 -5.57
C LYS A 356 -1.43 -1.83 -4.70
N VAL A 357 -0.97 -2.90 -5.33
CA VAL A 357 -0.21 -3.97 -4.66
C VAL A 357 1.25 -3.55 -4.48
N ARG A 358 1.78 -3.62 -3.26
CA ARG A 358 3.20 -3.36 -2.94
C ARG A 358 3.83 -4.52 -2.16
N GLY A 359 5.10 -4.80 -2.40
CA GLY A 359 5.89 -5.74 -1.60
C GLY A 359 5.33 -7.17 -1.62
N LYS A 360 5.13 -7.76 -0.43
CA LYS A 360 4.64 -9.15 -0.21
C LYS A 360 3.17 -9.38 -0.61
N GLY A 361 2.65 -8.76 -1.66
CA GLY A 361 1.28 -8.97 -2.13
C GLY A 361 0.18 -8.20 -1.41
N ARG A 362 0.50 -7.27 -0.49
CA ARG A 362 -0.50 -6.45 0.22
C ARG A 362 -0.92 -5.25 -0.63
N GLY A 363 -2.22 -5.06 -0.80
CA GLY A 363 -2.83 -3.92 -1.46
C GLY A 363 -3.00 -2.72 -0.53
N LEU A 364 -2.71 -1.53 -1.07
CA LEU A 364 -2.96 -0.25 -0.44
C LEU A 364 -3.82 0.60 -1.37
N TRP A 365 -4.81 1.29 -0.82
CA TRP A 365 -5.60 2.27 -1.58
C TRP A 365 -4.71 3.42 -2.06
N GLU A 366 -4.91 3.84 -3.30
CA GLU A 366 -4.17 4.95 -3.88
C GLU A 366 -4.49 6.28 -3.19
N GLU A 367 -3.51 7.17 -3.15
CA GLU A 367 -3.76 8.55 -2.72
C GLU A 367 -4.56 9.29 -3.81
N PRO A 368 -5.46 10.23 -3.45
CA PRO A 368 -6.31 10.92 -4.41
C PRO A 368 -5.58 11.49 -5.64
N GLY A 369 -4.39 12.07 -5.44
CA GLY A 369 -3.58 12.64 -6.52
C GLY A 369 -3.02 11.59 -7.49
N ASN A 370 -2.55 10.46 -6.97
CA ASN A 370 -2.05 9.35 -7.78
C ASN A 370 -3.19 8.73 -8.60
N PHE A 371 -4.32 8.43 -7.94
CA PHE A 371 -5.48 7.87 -8.62
C PHE A 371 -6.03 8.81 -9.71
N ASN A 372 -6.07 10.11 -9.44
CA ASN A 372 -6.48 11.11 -10.43
C ASN A 372 -5.58 11.12 -11.68
N SER A 373 -4.33 10.67 -11.58
CA SER A 373 -3.43 10.53 -12.73
C SER A 373 -3.89 9.42 -13.69
N HIS A 374 -4.40 8.29 -13.16
CA HIS A 374 -5.03 7.23 -13.96
C HIS A 374 -6.29 7.72 -14.64
N LEU A 375 -7.17 8.42 -13.92
CA LEU A 375 -8.39 8.98 -14.50
C LEU A 375 -8.08 10.02 -15.59
N SER A 376 -7.00 10.79 -15.43
CA SER A 376 -6.54 11.73 -16.44
C SER A 376 -6.00 11.05 -17.69
N ALA A 377 -5.27 9.94 -17.53
CA ALA A 377 -4.84 9.09 -18.63
C ALA A 377 -6.04 8.55 -19.42
N LEU A 378 -7.02 7.95 -18.72
CA LEU A 378 -8.25 7.43 -19.33
C LEU A 378 -9.05 8.52 -20.04
N THR A 379 -9.24 9.67 -19.41
CA THR A 379 -9.98 10.81 -20.02
C THR A 379 -9.31 11.24 -21.31
N TRP A 380 -7.99 11.47 -21.27
CA TRP A 380 -7.25 11.97 -22.42
C TRP A 380 -7.22 10.94 -23.56
N THR A 381 -7.00 9.66 -23.26
CA THR A 381 -7.00 8.62 -24.29
C THR A 381 -8.40 8.38 -24.86
N ALA A 382 -9.46 8.54 -24.07
CA ALA A 382 -10.82 8.49 -24.60
C ALA A 382 -11.12 9.66 -25.54
N GLN A 383 -10.71 10.89 -25.21
CA GLN A 383 -10.80 12.02 -26.15
C GLN A 383 -10.06 11.74 -27.46
N LEU A 384 -8.88 11.12 -27.38
CA LEU A 384 -8.11 10.70 -28.55
C LEU A 384 -8.85 9.66 -29.40
N VAL A 385 -9.43 8.63 -28.77
CA VAL A 385 -10.22 7.59 -29.46
C VAL A 385 -11.48 8.17 -30.10
N LEU A 386 -12.20 9.05 -29.40
CA LEU A 386 -13.39 9.71 -29.95
C LEU A 386 -13.03 10.51 -31.21
N PHE A 387 -11.87 11.18 -31.19
CA PHE A 387 -11.36 11.91 -32.34
C PHE A 387 -10.97 10.99 -33.51
N ASP A 388 -10.21 9.92 -33.25
CA ASP A 388 -9.86 8.91 -34.25
C ASP A 388 -11.11 8.29 -34.90
N TYR A 389 -12.09 7.90 -34.08
CA TYR A 389 -13.32 7.31 -34.58
C TYR A 389 -14.12 8.31 -35.43
N ALA A 390 -14.19 9.58 -35.03
CA ALA A 390 -14.85 10.62 -35.84
C ALA A 390 -14.16 10.81 -37.19
N CYS A 391 -12.83 10.85 -37.20
CA CYS A 391 -12.05 10.96 -38.44
C CYS A 391 -12.20 9.72 -39.33
N PHE A 392 -12.36 8.55 -38.74
CA PHE A 392 -12.58 7.29 -39.45
C PHE A 392 -13.98 7.21 -40.05
N GLN A 393 -15.03 7.59 -39.30
CA GLN A 393 -16.41 7.56 -39.79
C GLN A 393 -16.66 8.61 -40.88
N GLU A 394 -16.17 9.82 -40.67
CA GLU A 394 -16.40 10.97 -41.55
C GLU A 394 -15.19 11.22 -42.47
N GLN A 395 -14.50 10.15 -42.89
CA GLN A 395 -13.30 10.24 -43.73
C GLN A 395 -13.61 10.81 -45.12
N ASP A 396 -14.83 10.63 -45.61
CA ASP A 396 -15.30 11.10 -46.92
C ASP A 396 -15.84 12.54 -46.88
N ASP A 397 -16.21 13.05 -45.69
CA ASP A 397 -16.70 14.43 -45.47
C ASP A 397 -16.17 14.97 -44.12
N GLU A 398 -14.99 15.57 -44.16
CA GLU A 398 -14.34 16.11 -42.96
C GLU A 398 -15.12 17.24 -42.26
N ASP A 399 -16.07 17.87 -42.95
CA ASP A 399 -16.91 18.92 -42.36
C ASP A 399 -17.93 18.32 -41.35
N GLN A 400 -18.22 17.02 -41.42
CA GLN A 400 -19.05 16.32 -40.43
C GLN A 400 -18.30 15.96 -39.15
N ILE A 401 -16.96 15.90 -39.16
CA ILE A 401 -16.16 15.56 -37.96
C ILE A 401 -16.58 16.40 -36.73
N PRO A 402 -16.61 17.76 -36.77
CA PRO A 402 -17.04 18.54 -35.62
C PRO A 402 -18.50 18.30 -35.21
N VAL A 403 -19.41 18.02 -36.17
CA VAL A 403 -20.83 17.72 -35.90
C VAL A 403 -20.95 16.40 -35.14
N PHE A 404 -20.25 15.37 -35.60
CA PHE A 404 -20.18 14.06 -34.95
C PHE A 404 -19.59 14.18 -33.54
N LEU A 405 -18.45 14.88 -33.39
CA LEU A 405 -17.80 15.11 -32.10
C LEU A 405 -18.72 15.83 -31.10
N ALA A 406 -19.41 16.88 -31.53
CA ALA A 406 -20.32 17.62 -30.65
C ALA A 406 -21.47 16.72 -30.17
N LYS A 407 -22.02 15.90 -31.06
CA LYS A 407 -23.08 14.94 -30.72
C LYS A 407 -22.63 13.91 -29.70
N ILE A 408 -21.50 13.25 -29.93
CA ILE A 408 -21.01 12.18 -29.03
C ILE A 408 -20.51 12.74 -27.70
N CYS A 409 -19.77 13.85 -27.71
CA CYS A 409 -19.23 14.45 -26.48
C CYS A 409 -20.36 14.93 -25.59
N LYS A 410 -21.37 15.63 -26.16
CA LYS A 410 -22.56 16.07 -25.42
C LYS A 410 -23.31 14.92 -24.77
N LYS A 411 -23.42 13.77 -25.45
CA LYS A 411 -24.19 12.63 -24.95
C LYS A 411 -23.42 11.79 -23.93
N PHE A 412 -22.14 11.55 -24.18
CA PHE A 412 -21.38 10.52 -23.46
C PHE A 412 -20.23 11.04 -22.61
N PHE A 413 -19.71 12.23 -22.91
CA PHE A 413 -18.47 12.77 -22.36
C PHE A 413 -18.69 14.09 -21.62
N GLN A 414 -19.77 14.16 -20.84
CA GLN A 414 -20.11 15.30 -19.99
C GLN A 414 -20.23 14.88 -18.53
N GLN A 415 -19.88 15.79 -17.61
CA GLN A 415 -19.85 15.52 -16.17
C GLN A 415 -21.21 15.05 -15.62
N LEU A 416 -22.33 15.58 -16.12
CA LEU A 416 -23.67 15.25 -15.61
C LEU A 416 -24.30 14.04 -16.32
N ALA A 417 -23.60 13.41 -17.26
CA ALA A 417 -24.11 12.24 -17.96
C ALA A 417 -23.99 10.99 -17.09
N GLU A 418 -25.00 10.12 -17.12
CA GLU A 418 -24.99 8.80 -16.45
C GLU A 418 -24.19 7.77 -17.26
N THR A 419 -22.94 8.10 -17.56
CA THR A 419 -22.03 7.35 -18.43
C THR A 419 -20.72 7.10 -17.67
N PRO A 420 -19.85 6.20 -18.15
CA PRO A 420 -18.57 5.96 -17.48
C PRO A 420 -17.74 7.25 -17.38
N PHE A 421 -17.69 8.02 -18.46
CA PHE A 421 -16.91 9.25 -18.45
C PHE A 421 -17.59 10.39 -17.71
N GLY A 422 -18.91 10.40 -17.55
CA GLY A 422 -19.57 11.30 -16.61
C GLY A 422 -19.13 11.04 -15.16
N HIS A 423 -19.15 9.78 -14.73
CA HIS A 423 -18.65 9.39 -13.39
C HIS A 423 -17.16 9.71 -13.23
N ILE A 424 -16.32 9.34 -14.19
CA ILE A 424 -14.87 9.62 -14.15
C ILE A 424 -14.63 11.13 -14.04
N LEU A 425 -15.33 11.96 -14.81
CA LEU A 425 -15.18 13.42 -14.75
C LEU A 425 -15.60 13.97 -13.38
N GLN A 426 -16.71 13.49 -12.79
CA GLN A 426 -17.11 13.87 -11.44
C GLN A 426 -16.07 13.47 -10.39
N TRP A 427 -15.56 12.23 -10.44
CA TRP A 427 -14.52 11.75 -9.55
C TRP A 427 -13.25 12.58 -9.67
N ARG A 428 -12.80 12.89 -10.89
CA ARG A 428 -11.61 13.74 -11.11
C ARG A 428 -11.76 15.11 -10.47
N LEU A 429 -12.92 15.74 -10.59
CA LEU A 429 -13.17 17.07 -10.01
C LEU A 429 -13.14 17.04 -8.50
N TYR A 430 -13.79 16.05 -7.90
CA TYR A 430 -13.76 15.87 -6.46
C TYR A 430 -12.34 15.57 -5.96
N LEU A 431 -11.64 14.61 -6.59
CA LEU A 431 -10.28 14.22 -6.23
C LEU A 431 -9.28 15.35 -6.43
N PHE A 432 -9.48 16.24 -7.40
CA PHE A 432 -8.67 17.43 -7.56
C PHE A 432 -8.89 18.41 -6.39
N LYS A 433 -10.14 18.61 -5.96
CA LYS A 433 -10.47 19.44 -4.79
C LYS A 433 -9.89 18.86 -3.51
N VAL A 434 -10.06 17.56 -3.28
CA VAL A 434 -9.49 16.85 -2.12
C VAL A 434 -7.97 16.81 -2.20
N GLY A 435 -7.38 16.57 -3.37
CA GLY A 435 -5.93 16.56 -3.56
C GLY A 435 -5.27 17.90 -3.23
N LYS A 436 -5.89 19.01 -3.61
CA LYS A 436 -5.46 20.36 -3.20
C LYS A 436 -5.53 20.55 -1.68
N ALA A 437 -6.59 20.07 -1.05
CA ALA A 437 -6.73 20.12 0.42
C ALA A 437 -5.78 19.14 1.13
N ALA A 438 -5.43 18.01 0.51
CA ALA A 438 -4.57 16.97 1.06
C ALA A 438 -3.08 17.35 1.06
N ILE A 439 -2.66 18.40 0.35
CA ILE A 439 -1.33 19.01 0.58
C ILE A 439 -1.20 19.50 2.04
N ALA A 440 -2.32 19.67 2.76
CA ALA A 440 -2.37 19.89 4.20
C ALA A 440 -2.26 18.62 5.08
N LYS A 441 -1.87 17.44 4.54
CA LYS A 441 -1.69 16.17 5.32
C LYS A 441 -0.60 16.26 6.40
N HIS A 442 0.16 17.36 6.40
CA HIS A 442 1.13 17.73 7.42
C HIS A 442 0.78 19.03 8.17
N GLN A 443 -0.45 19.52 8.07
CA GLN A 443 -0.89 20.69 8.81
C GLN A 443 -1.76 20.27 9.98
N ALA A 444 -1.38 20.78 11.15
CA ALA A 444 -2.17 20.69 12.34
C ALA A 444 -3.39 21.62 12.17
N ARG A 445 -4.60 21.12 12.47
CA ARG A 445 -5.84 21.90 12.37
C ARG A 445 -6.18 22.43 13.75
N TRP A 446 -6.44 23.73 13.84
CA TRP A 446 -6.88 24.37 15.08
C TRP A 446 -8.40 24.29 15.18
N SER A 447 -8.91 24.01 16.38
CA SER A 447 -10.31 24.24 16.68
C SER A 447 -10.65 25.72 16.56
N LEU A 448 -11.92 26.04 16.25
CA LEU A 448 -12.39 27.42 16.08
C LEU A 448 -12.23 28.28 17.34
N ASP A 449 -12.25 27.65 18.52
CA ASP A 449 -12.01 28.27 19.81
C ASP A 449 -10.52 28.35 20.19
N GLY A 450 -9.63 27.81 19.35
CA GLY A 450 -8.19 27.78 19.54
C GLY A 450 -7.72 26.92 20.71
N GLN A 451 -8.57 26.06 21.28
CA GLN A 451 -8.24 25.24 22.45
C GLN A 451 -7.62 23.89 22.12
N THR A 452 -7.83 23.37 20.91
CA THR A 452 -7.30 22.07 20.49
C THR A 452 -6.64 22.14 19.11
N VAL A 453 -5.66 21.27 18.93
CA VAL A 453 -4.98 21.06 17.66
C VAL A 453 -5.07 19.59 17.27
N GLU A 454 -5.56 19.31 16.07
CA GLU A 454 -5.67 17.97 15.52
C GLU A 454 -4.57 17.75 14.46
N TYR A 455 -3.78 16.70 14.62
CA TYR A 455 -2.78 16.30 13.65
C TYR A 455 -2.83 14.78 13.44
N ARG A 456 -3.13 14.36 12.20
CA ARG A 456 -3.19 12.93 11.79
C ARG A 456 -4.11 12.07 12.68
N GLY A 457 -5.26 12.61 13.08
CA GLY A 457 -6.24 11.90 13.92
C GLY A 457 -5.89 11.86 15.41
N VAL A 458 -4.80 12.54 15.82
CA VAL A 458 -4.47 12.78 17.22
C VAL A 458 -4.90 14.21 17.56
N GLU A 459 -5.82 14.34 18.50
CA GLU A 459 -6.25 15.62 19.05
C GLU A 459 -5.46 15.92 20.32
N LEU A 460 -4.86 17.11 20.39
CA LEU A 460 -4.13 17.60 21.54
C LEU A 460 -4.77 18.91 22.00
N ARG A 461 -4.99 19.06 23.30
CA ARG A 461 -5.33 20.38 23.86
C ARG A 461 -4.10 21.27 23.85
N MET A 462 -4.30 22.57 23.71
CA MET A 462 -3.23 23.55 23.77
C MET A 462 -2.42 23.49 25.06
N SER A 463 -3.09 23.16 26.19
CA SER A 463 -2.44 22.94 27.47
C SER A 463 -1.49 21.73 27.49
N GLN A 464 -1.66 20.77 26.58
CA GLN A 464 -0.86 19.55 26.51
C GLN A 464 0.34 19.69 25.55
N ILE A 465 0.39 20.75 24.73
CA ILE A 465 1.48 20.95 23.76
C ILE A 465 2.79 21.24 24.48
N SER A 466 2.77 22.06 25.53
CA SER A 466 3.96 22.32 26.35
C SER A 466 4.52 21.03 26.95
N ASP A 467 3.63 20.16 27.43
CA ASP A 467 4.00 18.90 28.06
C ASP A 467 4.57 17.92 27.02
N LEU A 468 3.99 17.89 25.83
CA LEU A 468 4.50 17.11 24.71
C LEU A 468 5.90 17.58 24.29
N VAL A 469 6.10 18.89 24.11
CA VAL A 469 7.41 19.44 23.74
C VAL A 469 8.44 19.17 24.82
N ALA A 470 8.08 19.33 26.10
CA ALA A 470 8.96 19.01 27.22
C ALA A 470 9.29 17.51 27.28
N SER A 471 8.31 16.64 27.09
CA SER A 471 8.49 15.18 27.05
C SER A 471 9.40 14.75 25.90
N GLU A 472 9.15 15.23 24.68
CA GLU A 472 9.97 14.89 23.52
C GLU A 472 11.37 15.49 23.60
N TYR A 473 11.52 16.71 24.15
CA TYR A 473 12.82 17.28 24.46
C TYR A 473 13.59 16.45 25.48
N GLN A 474 12.97 16.07 26.60
CA GLN A 474 13.60 15.23 27.62
C GLN A 474 14.01 13.87 27.05
N ARG A 475 13.16 13.30 26.19
CA ARG A 475 13.42 12.01 25.55
C ARG A 475 14.53 12.11 24.50
N ALA A 476 14.56 13.18 23.71
CA ALA A 476 15.65 13.47 22.77
C ALA A 476 16.96 13.79 23.49
N HIS A 477 16.91 14.53 24.60
CA HIS A 477 18.05 14.82 25.46
C HIS A 477 18.58 13.54 26.10
N ALA A 478 17.72 12.68 26.66
CA ALA A 478 18.14 11.40 27.21
C ALA A 478 18.80 10.52 26.14
N LEU A 479 18.20 10.41 24.95
CA LEU A 479 18.78 9.66 23.85
C LEU A 479 20.14 10.24 23.43
N LEU A 480 20.22 11.56 23.26
CA LEU A 480 21.45 12.21 22.81
C LEU A 480 22.54 12.18 23.88
N TYR A 481 22.23 12.62 25.10
CA TYR A 481 23.20 12.79 26.18
C TYR A 481 23.53 11.47 26.86
N ASP A 482 22.53 10.66 27.22
CA ASP A 482 22.75 9.42 27.98
C ASP A 482 23.15 8.26 27.08
N GLU A 483 22.56 8.15 25.89
CA GLU A 483 22.79 6.99 25.01
C GLU A 483 23.87 7.24 23.94
N LEU A 484 23.87 8.41 23.28
CA LEU A 484 24.76 8.68 22.15
C LEU A 484 26.07 9.38 22.54
N LEU A 485 26.02 10.31 23.49
CA LEU A 485 27.18 11.05 24.01
C LEU A 485 27.74 10.44 25.30
N PHE A 486 27.16 9.32 25.76
CA PHE A 486 27.63 8.55 26.92
C PHE A 486 27.91 9.40 28.17
N GLN A 487 27.10 10.44 28.40
CA GLN A 487 27.21 11.36 29.54
C GLN A 487 28.56 12.07 29.62
N ALA A 488 29.18 12.38 28.48
CA ALA A 488 30.45 13.10 28.41
C ALA A 488 30.37 14.42 29.21
N LYS A 489 31.21 14.52 30.26
CA LYS A 489 31.24 15.65 31.21
C LYS A 489 32.00 16.88 30.69
N ASP A 490 32.72 16.72 29.57
CA ASP A 490 33.59 17.76 29.00
C ASP A 490 32.91 18.59 27.90
N LEU A 491 31.62 18.36 27.65
CA LEU A 491 30.84 19.13 26.68
C LEU A 491 30.13 20.28 27.40
N THR A 492 30.33 21.50 26.91
CA THR A 492 29.65 22.70 27.41
C THR A 492 28.14 22.48 27.38
N PRO A 493 27.39 22.73 28.48
CA PRO A 493 25.95 22.61 28.49
C PRO A 493 25.36 23.51 27.42
N MET A 494 24.44 22.98 26.62
CA MET A 494 23.63 23.79 25.74
C MET A 494 22.67 24.57 26.64
N GLU A 495 22.90 25.87 26.81
CA GLU A 495 22.03 26.74 27.61
C GLU A 495 20.59 26.64 27.10
N SER A 496 19.67 26.47 28.05
CA SER A 496 18.22 26.31 27.88
C SER A 496 17.53 27.58 27.40
#